data_AF-A0A6L4AXH7-F1
#
_entry.id   AF-A0A6L4AXH7-F1
#
_cell.length_a   1.000
_cell.length_b   1.000
_cell.length_c   1.000
_cell.angle_alpha   90.00
_cell.angle_beta   90.00
_cell.angle_gamma   90.00
#
_symmetry.space_group_name_H-M   'P 1'
#
loop_
_entity.id
_entity.type
_entity.pdbx_description
1 polymer ?
#
loop_
_entity_poly.entity_id
_entity_poly.type
_entity_poly.pdbx_seq_one_letter_code
_entity_poly.pdbx_strand_id
1 'polypeptide(L)' 'MSHLICEVYEIDPELCPNCGTMMHIVAFPIDFASLRRLLAHLGFAPQQLEPVAHSPPDETELYLSNA' A
#
# COMPACT_ATOMS: atom_id res chain seq x y z
N MET A 1 16.45 13.61 7.83
CA MET A 1 15.92 12.72 8.88
C MET A 1 15.00 11.71 8.20
N SER A 2 15.46 10.52 7.81
CA SER A 2 14.60 9.47 7.18
C SER A 2 15.31 8.15 6.82
N HIS A 3 16.41 7.75 7.49
CA HIS A 3 17.19 6.54 7.12
C HIS A 3 16.33 5.28 6.90
N LEU A 4 15.33 5.09 7.76
CA LEU A 4 14.38 3.97 7.72
C LEU A 4 13.52 3.92 6.44
N ILE A 5 13.11 5.07 5.90
CA ILE A 5 12.30 5.10 4.69
C ILE A 5 13.19 4.72 3.50
N CYS A 6 14.40 5.24 3.42
CA CYS A 6 15.34 4.87 2.36
C CYS A 6 15.74 3.38 2.43
N GLU A 7 15.87 2.81 3.63
CA GLU A 7 16.13 1.37 3.79
C GLU A 7 14.97 0.50 3.32
N VAL A 8 13.72 0.86 3.65
CA VAL A 8 12.54 0.08 3.26
C VAL A 8 12.28 0.17 1.75
N TYR A 9 12.50 1.34 1.15
CA TYR A 9 12.23 1.56 -0.27
C TYR A 9 13.45 1.34 -1.17
N GLU A 10 14.64 1.10 -0.60
CA GLU A 10 15.94 0.97 -1.29
C GLU A 10 16.31 2.15 -2.21
N ILE A 11 15.55 3.24 -2.15
CA ILE A 11 15.69 4.46 -2.94
C ILE A 11 15.47 5.66 -2.02
N ASP A 12 16.03 6.83 -2.39
CA ASP A 12 15.74 8.08 -1.68
C ASP A 12 14.38 8.64 -2.15
N PRO A 13 13.32 8.63 -1.31
CA PRO A 13 11.99 9.10 -1.69
C PRO A 13 11.89 10.62 -1.82
N GLU A 14 12.88 11.37 -1.34
CA GLU A 14 12.95 12.83 -1.52
C GLU A 14 13.62 13.20 -2.85
N LEU A 15 14.11 12.23 -3.62
CA LEU A 15 14.65 12.42 -4.97
C LEU A 15 13.81 11.68 -6.00
N CYS A 16 13.37 12.39 -7.05
CA CYS A 16 12.67 11.76 -8.15
C CYS A 16 13.59 10.76 -8.87
N PRO A 17 13.24 9.46 -8.97
CA PRO A 17 14.10 8.46 -9.61
C PRO A 17 14.24 8.66 -11.13
N ASN A 18 13.38 9.49 -11.73
CA ASN A 18 13.40 9.77 -13.18
C ASN A 18 14.20 11.04 -13.54
N CYS A 19 14.09 12.11 -12.73
CA CYS A 19 14.69 13.40 -13.07
C CYS A 19 15.58 14.03 -11.98
N GLY A 20 15.68 13.41 -10.80
CA GLY A 20 16.50 13.89 -9.68
C GLY A 20 15.99 15.16 -8.99
N THR A 21 14.79 15.64 -9.35
CA THR A 21 14.18 16.81 -8.67
C THR A 21 13.71 16.43 -7.27
N MET A 22 13.74 17.39 -6.35
CA MET A 22 13.30 17.17 -4.98
C MET A 22 11.79 16.88 -4.91
N MET A 23 11.44 15.83 -4.19
CA MET A 23 10.07 15.40 -3.92
C MET A 23 9.75 15.63 -2.43
N HIS A 24 8.45 15.73 -2.12
CA HIS A 24 7.97 15.92 -0.75
C HIS A 24 6.99 14.81 -0.38
N ILE A 25 7.20 14.18 0.77
CA ILE A 25 6.25 13.22 1.31
C ILE A 25 5.05 13.98 1.88
N VAL A 26 3.87 13.75 1.31
CA VAL A 26 2.64 14.50 1.66
C VAL A 26 1.73 13.78 2.66
N ALA A 27 1.88 12.47 2.83
CA ALA A 27 1.07 11.68 3.75
C ALA A 27 1.72 10.33 4.10
N PHE A 28 1.42 9.84 5.31
CA PHE A 28 1.73 8.48 5.77
C PHE A 28 0.43 7.84 6.30
N PRO A 29 -0.37 7.16 5.47
CA PRO A 29 -1.59 6.51 5.94
C PRO A 29 -1.24 5.34 6.86
N ILE A 30 -1.76 5.37 8.10
CA ILE A 30 -1.51 4.34 9.14
C ILE A 30 -2.62 3.28 9.16
N ASP A 31 -3.82 3.63 8.67
CA ASP A 31 -4.97 2.74 8.62
C ASP A 31 -5.45 2.47 7.19
N PHE A 32 -6.07 1.30 7.00
CA PHE A 32 -6.56 0.85 5.71
C PHE A 32 -7.69 1.72 5.14
N ALA A 33 -8.52 2.33 5.99
CA ALA A 33 -9.63 3.15 5.50
C ALA A 33 -9.11 4.44 4.85
N SER A 34 -8.13 5.09 5.48
CA SER A 34 -7.43 6.26 4.93
C SER A 34 -6.69 5.93 3.64
N LEU A 35 -5.98 4.80 3.60
CA LEU A 35 -5.32 4.32 2.37
C LEU A 35 -6.33 4.11 1.23
N ARG A 36 -7.45 3.42 1.49
CA ARG A 36 -8.50 3.18 0.48
C ARG A 36 -9.10 4.47 -0.05
N ARG A 37 -9.36 5.46 0.81
CA ARG A 37 -9.88 6.77 0.41
C ARG A 37 -8.88 7.53 -0.46
N LEU A 38 -7.60 7.53 -0.07
CA LEU A 38 -6.53 8.15 -0.85
C LEU A 38 -6.44 7.53 -2.25
N LEU A 39 -6.38 6.20 -2.33
CA LEU A 39 -6.30 5.48 -3.60
C LEU A 39 -7.53 5.75 -4.48
N ALA A 40 -8.74 5.72 -3.91
CA ALA A 40 -9.96 6.05 -4.64
C ALA A 40 -9.94 7.47 -5.20
N HIS A 41 -9.46 8.45 -4.42
CA HIS A 41 -9.34 9.84 -4.86
C HIS A 41 -8.36 10.01 -6.02
N LEU A 42 -7.29 9.22 -6.04
CA LEU A 42 -6.28 9.22 -7.12
C LEU A 42 -6.70 8.40 -8.35
N GLY A 43 -7.87 7.74 -8.33
CA GLY A 43 -8.31 6.85 -9.41
C GLY A 43 -7.65 5.47 -9.39
N PHE A 44 -6.91 5.13 -8.33
CA PHE A 44 -6.30 3.82 -8.09
C PHE A 44 -7.17 2.92 -7.21
N ALA A 45 -8.50 3.11 -7.23
CA ALA A 45 -9.39 2.24 -6.47
C ALA A 45 -9.08 0.78 -6.82
N PRO A 46 -8.76 -0.08 -5.84
CA PRO A 46 -8.39 -1.45 -6.12
C PRO A 46 -9.54 -2.08 -6.90
N GLN A 47 -9.23 -2.57 -8.11
CA GLN A 47 -10.11 -3.51 -8.79
C GLN A 47 -10.31 -4.64 -7.80
N GLN A 48 -11.56 -4.99 -7.51
CA GLN A 48 -11.85 -6.15 -6.69
C GLN A 48 -11.09 -7.31 -7.33
N LEU A 49 -10.04 -7.78 -6.66
CA LEU A 49 -9.25 -8.90 -7.17
C LEU A 49 -10.21 -10.07 -7.18
N GLU A 50 -10.69 -10.43 -8.36
CA GLU A 50 -11.42 -11.68 -8.55
C GLU A 50 -10.54 -12.78 -7.94
N PRO A 51 -11.10 -13.65 -7.08
CA PRO A 51 -10.34 -14.74 -6.50
C PRO A 51 -9.66 -15.50 -7.63
N VAL A 52 -8.32 -15.50 -7.62
CA VAL A 52 -7.58 -16.30 -8.59
C VAL A 52 -7.99 -17.73 -8.30
N ALA A 53 -8.51 -18.45 -9.30
CA ALA A 53 -8.82 -19.86 -9.14
C ALA A 53 -7.56 -20.51 -8.52
N HIS A 54 -7.68 -21.07 -7.31
CA HIS A 54 -6.61 -21.62 -6.47
C HIS A 54 -5.90 -20.72 -5.44
N SER A 55 -6.39 -19.51 -5.12
CA SER A 55 -5.97 -18.87 -3.87
C SER A 55 -6.35 -19.75 -2.66
N PRO A 56 -5.51 -19.81 -1.62
CA PRO A 56 -5.86 -20.46 -0.35
C PRO A 56 -7.18 -19.90 0.19
N PRO A 57 -7.94 -20.67 1.00
CA PRO A 57 -9.13 -20.17 1.66
C PRO A 57 -8.81 -18.90 2.44
N ASP A 58 -9.70 -17.91 2.36
CA ASP A 58 -9.54 -16.64 3.07
C ASP A 58 -9.37 -16.91 4.57
N GLU A 59 -8.30 -16.39 5.17
CA GLU A 59 -7.93 -16.68 6.56
C GLU A 59 -9.04 -16.29 7.55
N THR A 60 -9.88 -15.32 7.16
CA THR A 60 -11.06 -14.88 7.89
C THR A 60 -12.12 -15.98 8.04
N GLU A 61 -12.27 -16.87 7.07
CA GLU A 61 -13.21 -18.00 7.13
C GLU A 61 -12.72 -19.12 8.05
N LEU A 62 -11.40 -19.32 8.12
CA LEU A 62 -10.75 -20.34 8.97
C LEU A 62 -10.90 -20.07 10.48
N TYR A 63 -11.02 -18.80 10.89
CA TYR A 63 -11.25 -18.44 12.28
C TYR A 63 -12.71 -18.65 12.72
N LEU A 64 -13.68 -18.49 11.82
CA LEU A 64 -15.10 -18.65 12.11
C LEU A 64 -15.55 -20.11 12.15
N SER A 65 -14.84 -21.01 11.45
CA SER A 65 -15.12 -22.45 11.49
C SER A 65 -14.67 -23.15 12.79
N ASN A 66 -13.86 -22.46 13.60
CA ASN A 66 -13.29 -22.99 14.84
C ASN A 66 -13.91 -22.37 16.11
N ALA A 67 -14.97 -21.58 15.96
CA ALA A 67 -15.77 -20.97 17.04
C ALA A 67 -17.11 -21.70 17.20
#